data_AF-A0A8S9LAL1-F1
#
_entry.id   AF-A0A8S9LAL1-F1
#
_cell.length_a   1.000
_cell.length_b   1.000
_cell.length_c   1.000
_cell.angle_alpha   90.00
_cell.angle_beta   90.00
_cell.angle_gamma   90.00
#
_symmetry.space_group_name_H-M   'P 1'
#
loop_
_entity.id
_entity.type
_entity.pdbx_description
1 polymer ?
#
loop_
_entity_poly.entity_id
_entity_poly.type
_entity_poly.pdbx_seq_one_letter_code
_entity_poly.pdbx_strand_id
1 'polypeptide(L)'
;MLEHSPKLQVLKLVGKYSINPDYHVLGWEWNEPKSVPECLLSHLETFVWRRHDWKGEKEEEVATYLLKNARGLKNATFSTGPIELGQLDKLKQRRRTPKKLDGVLKASNTCHLVFKFE
;
A
#
# COMPACT_ATOMS: atom_id res chain seq x y z
N MET A 1 -0.25 -9.87 13.00
CA MET A 1 -1.08 -10.39 11.89
C MET A 1 -0.22 -11.09 10.83
N LEU A 2 0.69 -10.40 10.14
CA LEU A 2 1.57 -11.03 9.12
C LEU A 2 2.47 -12.13 9.71
N GLU A 3 3.04 -11.91 10.90
CA GLU A 3 3.87 -12.89 11.61
C GLU A 3 3.14 -14.19 11.98
N HIS A 4 1.81 -14.14 12.12
CA HIS A 4 0.99 -15.31 12.44
C HIS A 4 0.41 -15.98 11.19
N SER A 5 0.84 -15.57 9.99
CA SER A 5 0.33 -16.09 8.72
C SER A 5 1.48 -16.35 7.74
N PRO A 6 2.44 -17.23 8.08
CA PRO A 6 3.66 -17.43 7.30
C PRO A 6 3.41 -17.86 5.85
N LYS A 7 2.26 -18.49 5.56
CA LYS A 7 1.86 -18.96 4.22
C LYS A 7 0.93 -17.98 3.48
N LEU A 8 0.80 -16.74 3.94
CA LEU A 8 -0.11 -15.76 3.31
C LEU A 8 0.35 -15.44 1.88
N GLN A 9 -0.46 -15.81 0.90
CA GLN A 9 -0.19 -15.54 -0.51
C GLN A 9 -0.83 -14.25 -1.03
N VAL A 10 -1.93 -13.82 -0.40
CA VAL A 10 -2.70 -12.66 -0.84
C VAL A 10 -2.97 -11.73 0.34
N LEU A 11 -2.44 -10.51 0.28
CA LEU A 11 -2.69 -9.46 1.25
C LEU A 11 -3.61 -8.40 0.64
N LYS A 12 -4.76 -8.18 1.26
CA LYS A 12 -5.73 -7.15 0.86
C LYS A 12 -5.91 -6.13 1.96
N LEU A 13 -5.57 -4.88 1.68
CA LEU A 13 -5.84 -3.73 2.54
C LEU A 13 -6.98 -2.92 1.91
N VAL A 14 -7.98 -2.56 2.70
CA VAL A 14 -9.14 -1.79 2.24
C VAL A 14 -9.36 -0.63 3.19
N GLY A 15 -9.19 0.60 2.69
CA GLY A 15 -9.56 1.81 3.43
C GLY A 15 -11.07 1.87 3.68
N LYS A 16 -11.46 2.32 4.86
CA LYS A 16 -12.88 2.57 5.19
C LYS A 16 -13.34 3.89 4.58
N TYR A 17 -14.62 3.97 4.19
CA TYR A 17 -15.27 5.25 3.95
C TYR A 17 -15.43 5.96 5.29
N SER A 18 -14.61 6.97 5.57
CA SER A 18 -14.93 7.91 6.63
C SER A 18 -16.08 8.79 6.12
N ILE A 19 -17.27 8.63 6.71
CA ILE A 19 -18.45 9.46 6.42
C ILE A 19 -18.17 10.94 6.77
N ASN A 20 -17.17 11.20 7.62
CA ASN A 20 -16.64 12.53 7.89
C ASN A 20 -15.19 12.64 7.38
N PRO A 21 -14.88 13.56 6.45
CA PRO A 21 -13.50 13.86 6.05
C PRO A 21 -12.65 14.44 7.20
N ASP A 22 -13.30 15.05 8.20
CA ASP A 22 -12.70 15.56 9.45
C ASP A 22 -12.58 14.51 10.57
N TYR A 23 -13.22 13.35 10.42
CA TYR A 23 -12.77 12.16 11.15
C TYR A 23 -11.52 11.67 10.45
N HIS A 24 -10.44 12.43 10.66
CA HIS A 24 -9.10 11.90 10.65
C HIS A 24 -9.19 10.55 11.30
N VAL A 25 -8.84 9.49 10.56
CA VAL A 25 -8.60 8.20 11.18
C VAL A 25 -7.40 8.44 12.09
N LEU A 26 -7.70 8.85 13.33
CA LEU A 26 -6.78 8.99 14.43
C LEU A 26 -6.00 7.68 14.48
N GLY A 27 -4.69 7.77 14.23
CA GLY A 27 -3.76 6.75 14.69
C GLY A 27 -3.73 5.44 13.90
N TRP A 28 -3.59 5.46 12.57
CA TRP A 28 -2.78 4.39 11.98
C TRP A 28 -1.30 4.69 12.30
N GLU A 29 -0.83 4.17 13.43
CA GLU A 29 0.60 4.06 13.72
C GLU A 29 1.13 2.83 13.00
N TRP A 30 1.57 3.02 11.76
CA TRP A 30 2.45 2.03 11.17
C TRP A 30 3.80 2.12 11.88
N ASN A 31 4.18 1.01 12.51
CA ASN A 31 5.52 0.80 13.01
C ASN A 31 6.16 -0.25 12.10
N GLU A 32 7.34 0.05 11.57
CA GLU A 32 8.07 -0.92 10.77
C GLU A 32 8.33 -2.19 11.61
N PRO A 33 8.00 -3.38 11.10
CA PRO A 33 8.30 -4.63 11.79
C PRO A 33 9.81 -4.78 12.05
N LYS A 34 10.18 -5.22 13.26
CA LYS A 34 11.61 -5.45 13.63
C LYS A 34 12.29 -6.51 12.77
N SER A 35 11.52 -7.47 12.28
CA SER A 35 11.96 -8.51 11.35
C SER A 35 10.95 -8.60 10.21
N VAL A 36 11.43 -9.02 9.04
CA VAL A 36 10.54 -9.22 7.89
C VAL A 36 9.74 -10.51 8.10
N PRO A 37 8.39 -10.44 8.10
CA PRO A 37 7.54 -11.62 8.16
C PRO A 37 7.89 -12.65 7.08
N GLU A 38 7.92 -13.93 7.44
CA GLU A 38 8.23 -15.02 6.52
C GLU A 38 7.33 -15.01 5.28
N CYS A 39 6.04 -14.66 5.44
CA CYS A 39 5.10 -14.60 4.33
C CYS A 39 5.54 -13.60 3.25
N LEU A 40 6.16 -12.48 3.62
CA LEU A 40 6.67 -11.51 2.64
C LEU A 40 7.87 -12.08 1.90
N LEU A 41 8.76 -12.77 2.60
CA LEU A 41 9.98 -13.29 2.01
C LEU A 41 9.75 -14.42 1.01
N SER A 42 8.73 -15.27 1.20
CA SER A 42 8.59 -16.51 0.41
C SER A 42 7.21 -16.76 -0.20
N HIS A 43 6.13 -16.26 0.38
CA HIS A 43 4.78 -16.70 0.01
C HIS A 43 3.89 -15.63 -0.61
N LEU A 44 4.12 -14.34 -0.31
CA LEU A 44 3.21 -13.28 -0.73
C LEU A 44 3.35 -13.03 -2.24
N GLU A 45 2.32 -13.41 -2.99
CA GLU A 45 2.27 -13.28 -4.44
C GLU A 45 1.44 -12.09 -4.90
N THR A 46 0.40 -11.72 -4.14
CA THR A 46 -0.53 -10.67 -4.53
C THR A 46 -0.77 -9.70 -3.40
N PHE A 47 -0.57 -8.42 -3.70
CA PHE A 47 -0.93 -7.32 -2.83
C PHE A 47 -2.00 -6.45 -3.48
N VAL A 48 -3.07 -6.16 -2.74
CA VAL A 48 -4.14 -5.26 -3.19
C VAL A 48 -4.41 -4.24 -2.09
N TRP A 49 -4.26 -2.96 -2.42
CA TRP A 49 -4.61 -1.86 -1.55
C TRP A 49 -5.72 -1.03 -2.17
N ARG A 50 -6.93 -1.17 -1.65
CA ARG A 50 -8.11 -0.42 -2.10
C ARG A 50 -8.42 0.76 -1.23
N ARG A 51 -8.92 1.83 -1.85
CA ARG A 51 -9.38 3.05 -1.21
C ARG A 51 -8.35 3.64 -0.24
N HIS A 52 -7.09 3.57 -0.62
CA HIS A 52 -6.05 4.33 0.07
C HIS A 52 -6.14 5.79 -0.39
N ASP A 53 -5.83 6.71 0.51
CA ASP A 53 -6.03 8.13 0.28
C ASP A 53 -4.72 8.87 -0.07
N TRP A 54 -3.57 8.19 0.02
CA TRP A 54 -2.21 8.77 -0.03
C TRP A 54 -2.08 10.03 0.84
N LYS A 55 -2.80 10.05 1.97
CA LYS A 55 -2.95 11.26 2.79
C LYS A 55 -1.79 11.47 3.77
N GLY A 56 -0.78 10.61 3.78
CA GLY A 56 0.42 10.77 4.61
C GLY A 56 1.58 9.87 4.21
N GLU A 57 2.76 10.21 4.72
CA GLU A 57 4.03 9.50 4.49
C GLU A 57 3.94 8.02 4.88
N LYS A 58 3.16 7.70 5.93
CA LYS A 58 2.99 6.33 6.44
C LYS A 58 2.41 5.35 5.41
N GLU A 59 1.47 5.78 4.55
CA GLU A 59 0.93 4.88 3.52
C GLU A 59 2.00 4.58 2.46
N GLU A 60 2.82 5.57 2.11
CA GLU A 60 3.96 5.40 1.19
C GLU A 60 5.03 4.49 1.81
N GLU A 61 5.29 4.62 3.11
CA GLU A 61 6.23 3.76 3.85
C GLU A 61 5.79 2.31 3.87
N VAL A 62 4.52 2.02 4.18
CA VAL A 62 3.96 0.65 4.14
C VAL A 62 4.11 0.06 2.74
N ALA A 63 3.73 0.81 1.71
CA ALA A 63 3.83 0.36 0.32
C ALA A 63 5.28 0.08 -0.06
N THR A 64 6.19 0.98 0.30
CA THR A 64 7.63 0.83 0.06
C THR A 64 8.20 -0.38 0.78
N TYR A 65 7.86 -0.56 2.06
CA TYR A 65 8.28 -1.70 2.87
C TYR A 65 7.84 -3.02 2.22
N LEU A 66 6.58 -3.13 1.80
CA LEU A 66 6.09 -4.33 1.13
C LEU A 66 6.84 -4.60 -0.18
N LEU A 67 7.04 -3.58 -1.01
CA LEU A 67 7.76 -3.73 -2.28
C LEU A 67 9.23 -4.11 -2.09
N LYS A 68 9.91 -3.57 -1.06
CA LYS A 68 11.31 -3.87 -0.73
C LYS A 68 11.53 -5.25 -0.13
N ASN A 69 10.51 -5.82 0.52
CA ASN A 69 10.67 -7.05 1.28
C ASN A 69 9.97 -8.26 0.63
N ALA A 70 8.94 -8.03 -0.19
CA ALA A 70 8.16 -9.11 -0.78
C ALA A 70 8.83 -9.71 -2.02
N ARG A 71 9.65 -10.76 -1.84
CA ARG A 71 10.42 -11.39 -2.93
C ARG A 71 9.56 -12.22 -3.88
N GLY A 72 8.48 -12.80 -3.38
CA GLY A 72 7.54 -13.61 -4.18
C GLY A 72 6.46 -12.79 -4.90
N LEU A 73 6.46 -11.45 -4.74
CA LEU A 73 5.35 -10.62 -5.15
C LEU A 73 5.26 -10.54 -6.68
N LYS A 74 4.12 -10.97 -7.25
CA LYS A 74 3.86 -10.96 -8.70
C LYS A 74 3.04 -9.75 -9.10
N ASN A 75 2.08 -9.36 -8.26
CA ASN A 75 1.16 -8.25 -8.54
C ASN A 75 0.97 -7.37 -7.31
N ALA A 76 1.11 -6.06 -7.49
CA ALA A 76 0.76 -5.06 -6.48
C ALA A 76 -0.23 -4.07 -7.09
N THR A 77 -1.47 -4.09 -6.61
CA THR A 77 -2.54 -3.21 -7.10
C THR A 77 -2.88 -2.15 -6.07
N PHE A 78 -2.80 -0.89 -6.46
CA PHE A 78 -3.20 0.25 -5.67
C PHE A 78 -4.42 0.89 -6.31
N SER A 79 -5.54 1.00 -5.60
CA SER A 79 -6.74 1.71 -6.05
C SER A 79 -7.10 2.86 -5.12
N THR A 80 -7.25 4.06 -5.68
CA THR A 80 -7.78 5.23 -4.96
C THR A 80 -9.26 5.41 -5.29
N GLY A 81 -10.06 5.84 -4.32
CA GLY A 81 -11.44 6.25 -4.59
C GLY A 81 -11.54 7.63 -5.28
N PRO A 82 -12.77 8.13 -5.45
CA PRO A 82 -13.03 9.44 -6.03
C PRO A 82 -12.31 10.56 -5.28
N ILE A 83 -11.96 11.62 -6.01
CA ILE A 83 -11.37 12.84 -5.49
C ILE A 83 -12.37 13.96 -5.72
N GLU A 84 -12.80 14.60 -4.64
CA GLU A 84 -13.77 15.69 -4.69
C GLU A 84 -13.09 17.00 -5.10
N LEU A 85 -13.89 17.92 -5.66
CA LEU A 85 -13.47 19.30 -5.93
C LEU A 85 -12.98 19.94 -4.62
N GLY A 86 -11.78 20.53 -4.65
CA GLY A 86 -11.13 21.11 -3.47
C GLY A 86 -10.06 20.21 -2.82
N GLN A 87 -10.03 18.90 -3.12
CA GLN A 87 -9.00 17.98 -2.61
C GLN A 87 -7.73 18.00 -3.49
N LEU A 88 -7.17 19.18 -3.73
CA LEU A 88 -6.03 19.38 -4.63
C LEU A 88 -4.79 18.59 -4.17
N ASP A 89 -4.55 18.50 -2.86
CA ASP A 89 -3.39 17.77 -2.33
C ASP A 89 -3.52 16.26 -2.54
N LYS A 90 -4.72 15.69 -2.37
CA LYS A 90 -5.00 14.28 -2.71
C LYS A 90 -4.75 14.00 -4.19
N LEU A 91 -5.14 14.93 -5.07
CA LEU A 91 -4.88 14.82 -6.51
C LEU A 91 -3.39 14.87 -6.83
N LYS A 92 -2.64 15.79 -6.20
CA LYS A 92 -1.17 15.87 -6.35
C LYS A 92 -0.49 14.59 -5.88
N GLN A 93 -0.89 14.05 -4.73
CA GLN A 93 -0.32 12.81 -4.20
C GLN A 93 -0.60 11.61 -5.11
N ARG A 94 -1.85 11.43 -5.55
CA ARG A 94 -2.23 10.39 -6.52
C ARG A 94 -1.38 10.41 -7.79
N ARG A 95 -0.88 11.58 -8.24
CA ARG A 95 0.02 11.71 -9.39
C ARG A 95 1.49 11.44 -9.07
N ARG A 96 1.93 11.73 -7.84
CA ARG A 96 3.34 11.62 -7.41
C ARG A 96 3.69 10.21 -6.93
N THR A 97 2.81 9.58 -6.16
CA THR A 97 3.10 8.30 -5.52
C THR A 97 3.40 7.16 -6.50
N PRO A 98 2.72 7.01 -7.66
CA PRO A 98 3.10 6.00 -8.63
C PRO A 98 4.55 6.11 -9.09
N LYS A 99 5.05 7.33 -9.34
CA LYS A 99 6.44 7.56 -9.72
C LYS A 99 7.42 7.22 -8.60
N LYS A 100 7.06 7.54 -7.36
CA LYS A 100 7.88 7.18 -6.18
C LYS A 100 7.98 5.67 -6.03
N LEU A 101 6.86 4.96 -6.07
CA LEU A 101 6.80 3.51 -5.90
C LEU A 101 7.46 2.76 -7.06
N ASP A 102 7.40 3.30 -8.27
CA ASP A 102 8.10 2.70 -9.40
C ASP A 102 9.61 2.81 -9.27
N GLY A 103 10.11 3.91 -8.69
CA GLY A 103 11.53 4.11 -8.38
C GLY A 103 12.05 3.30 -7.18
N VAL A 104 11.19 2.60 -6.44
CA VAL A 104 11.62 1.73 -5.34
C VAL A 104 12.36 0.52 -5.90
N LEU A 105 13.52 0.20 -5.32
CA LEU A 105 14.19 -1.08 -5.55
C LEU A 105 13.35 -2.21 -4.93
N LYS A 106 12.57 -2.88 -5.78
CA LYS A 106 11.67 -3.98 -5.41
C LYS A 106 12.49 -5.22 -5.10
N ALA A 107 12.08 -5.99 -4.09
CA ALA A 107 12.65 -7.32 -3.81
C ALA A 107 12.30 -8.34 -4.91
N SER A 108 11.13 -8.18 -5.53
CA SER A 108 10.69 -8.98 -6.67
C SER A 108 10.91 -8.22 -7.97
N ASN A 109 11.76 -8.76 -8.84
CA ASN A 109 12.02 -8.21 -10.17
C ASN A 109 10.84 -8.44 -11.15
N THR A 110 9.92 -9.35 -10.81
CA THR A 110 8.78 -9.72 -11.66
C THR A 110 7.47 -9.07 -11.20
N CYS A 111 7.52 -8.24 -10.15
CA CYS A 111 6.34 -7.58 -9.61
C CYS A 111 5.79 -6.53 -10.57
N HIS A 112 4.54 -6.72 -10.99
CA HIS A 112 3.79 -5.75 -11.78
C HIS A 112 3.04 -4.79 -10.85
N LEU A 113 3.41 -3.50 -10.92
CA LEU A 113 2.72 -2.43 -10.22
C LEU A 113 1.54 -1.93 -11.04
N VAL A 114 0.34 -1.98 -10.47
CA VAL A 114 -0.90 -1.54 -11.13
C VAL A 114 -1.57 -0.46 -10.29
N PHE A 115 -1.85 0.69 -10.91
CA PHE A 115 -2.58 1.78 -10.29
C PHE A 115 -3.96 1.88 -10.94
N LYS A 116 -5.01 1.82 -10.12
CA LYS A 116 -6.41 1.89 -10.52
C LYS A 116 -7.09 3.08 -9.86
N PHE A 117 -8.14 3.55 -10.51
CA PHE A 117 -8.93 4.68 -10.05
C PHE A 117 -10.38 4.23 -10.08
N GLU A 118 -10.97 4.07 -8.90
CA GLU A 118 -12.34 3.59 -8.69
C GLU A 118 -13.31 4.76 -8.52
#